data_AF-A0A9D5RNT0-F1
#
_entry.id   AF-A0A9D5RNT0-F1
#
_cell.length_a   1.000
_cell.length_b   1.000
_cell.length_c   1.000
_cell.angle_alpha   90.00
_cell.angle_beta   90.00
_cell.angle_gamma   90.00
#
_symmetry.space_group_name_H-M   'P 1'
#
loop_
_entity.id
_entity.type
_entity.pdbx_description
1 polymer ?
#
loop_
_entity_poly.entity_id
_entity_poly.type
_entity_poly.pdbx_seq_one_letter_code
_entity_poly.pdbx_strand_id
1 'polypeptide(L)'
;MDKLTGEVDCKIDAIYGRQSIDKKDSVSTEAQVDYCIPFTTGNYELYIDKGWSGKNTDRPKMQQLIADIKKHKIKKIIVYRLDRISRNIVDFGNLLTLFDEYGVQFVSSTENFDTSTPMGRAMVYIVMVFAQLERETIATRISDNYKFRCSSGKYFMGGGVPFGYEVQKTIVDGKKASVIVPGEKAEILKEIFDKYSCGYSLNQIVHALNQDGEKTSLGNLWSSNTLRRVLQNITPCVADQRLYEYLNAYGYNITNDPEDFDGKNGMCLFFKTKNRREQNDVKDQIAVIGIHEPLIESDKFIKAQLLLENNNVATKKPSKKSFLAGLLKCGECKYSFGLKTLKRGNKKYSYYVCRGRMSRGICDNGLYIRASELEGDVVLKCTSYIKNKINKDVRKTHKINHKSNTDDIAILEKQIE
;
A
#
# COMPACT_ATOMS: atom_id res chain seq x y z
N MET A 1 -32.57 -24.87 35.16
CA MET A 1 -31.42 -25.68 34.67
C MET A 1 -30.25 -24.73 34.54
N ASP A 2 -29.56 -24.55 35.65
CA ASP A 2 -28.37 -23.73 35.78
C ASP A 2 -27.16 -24.45 35.18
N LYS A 3 -26.41 -23.74 34.32
CA LYS A 3 -24.97 -23.93 34.18
C LYS A 3 -24.32 -22.56 34.19
N LEU A 4 -24.09 -22.07 35.41
CA LEU A 4 -23.14 -21.02 35.73
C LEU A 4 -21.73 -21.53 35.43
N THR A 5 -21.16 -21.11 34.30
CA THR A 5 -19.71 -21.10 34.11
C THR A 5 -19.16 -19.85 34.78
N GLY A 6 -18.81 -19.95 36.07
CA GLY A 6 -18.02 -18.95 36.75
C GLY A 6 -16.57 -19.03 36.28
N GLU A 7 -16.23 -18.25 35.26
CA GLU A 7 -14.85 -17.80 35.11
C GLU A 7 -14.55 -16.88 36.29
N VAL A 8 -13.58 -17.26 37.12
CA VAL A 8 -13.05 -16.39 38.16
C VAL A 8 -12.42 -15.20 37.45
N ASP A 9 -13.12 -14.06 37.46
CA ASP A 9 -12.68 -12.78 36.90
C ASP A 9 -11.44 -12.31 37.69
N CYS A 10 -10.25 -12.83 37.37
CA CYS A 10 -8.95 -12.49 37.97
C CYS A 10 -8.49 -11.05 37.64
N LYS A 11 -9.39 -10.20 37.16
CA LYS A 11 -9.09 -8.82 36.79
C LYS A 11 -9.03 -7.93 38.03
N ILE A 12 -8.06 -7.03 38.04
CA ILE A 12 -7.80 -6.11 39.15
C ILE A 12 -8.27 -4.70 38.82
N ASP A 13 -8.51 -3.90 39.85
CA ASP A 13 -8.75 -2.47 39.73
C ASP A 13 -7.40 -1.73 39.68
N ALA A 14 -7.31 -0.66 38.89
CA ALA A 14 -6.11 0.16 38.78
C ALA A 14 -6.37 1.55 39.34
N ILE A 15 -5.53 2.01 40.27
CA ILE A 15 -5.54 3.41 40.72
C ILE A 15 -4.38 4.12 40.03
N TYR A 16 -4.69 5.16 39.27
CA TYR A 16 -3.68 6.00 38.63
C TYR A 16 -3.53 7.35 39.31
N GLY A 17 -2.31 7.68 39.73
CA GLY A 17 -1.96 8.92 40.42
C GLY A 17 -0.77 9.62 39.80
N ARG A 18 -0.72 10.95 39.93
CA ARG A 18 0.46 11.74 39.50
C ARG A 18 0.83 12.82 40.51
N GLN A 19 2.13 13.10 40.61
CA GLN A 19 2.66 14.26 41.34
C GLN A 19 3.19 15.30 40.36
N SER A 20 2.62 16.51 40.35
CA SER A 20 3.16 17.64 39.57
C SER A 20 4.16 18.42 40.42
N ILE A 21 5.32 18.75 39.83
CA ILE A 21 6.40 19.51 40.49
C ILE A 21 6.00 20.98 40.74
N ASP A 22 5.06 21.54 39.96
CA ASP A 22 4.87 23.00 39.85
C ASP A 22 3.83 23.64 40.79
N LYS A 23 3.25 22.94 41.77
CA LYS A 23 2.27 23.57 42.70
C LYS A 23 2.45 23.13 44.15
N LYS A 24 2.72 24.12 45.03
CA LYS A 24 2.72 23.98 46.50
C LYS A 24 1.36 23.56 47.07
N ASP A 25 0.26 23.73 46.32
CA ASP A 25 -1.11 23.28 46.67
C ASP A 25 -1.50 21.91 46.07
N SER A 26 -0.54 21.09 45.64
CA SER A 26 -0.87 19.77 45.09
C SER A 26 -1.15 18.76 46.21
N VAL A 27 -2.37 18.21 46.20
CA VAL A 27 -2.75 17.06 47.04
C VAL A 27 -1.73 15.93 46.82
N SER A 28 -1.14 15.43 47.91
CA SER A 28 -0.09 14.40 47.86
C SER A 28 -0.56 13.15 47.13
N THR A 29 0.37 12.38 46.58
CA THR A 29 0.02 11.12 45.90
C THR A 29 -0.64 10.12 46.83
N GLU A 30 -0.31 10.14 48.13
CA GLU A 30 -0.99 9.31 49.14
C GLU A 30 -2.45 9.74 49.28
N ALA A 31 -2.71 11.03 49.47
CA ALA A 31 -4.07 11.54 49.62
C ALA A 31 -4.92 11.27 48.37
N GLN A 32 -4.35 11.37 47.16
CA GLN A 32 -5.05 11.00 45.91
C GLN A 32 -5.48 9.54 45.90
N VAL A 33 -4.60 8.63 46.35
CA VAL A 33 -4.90 7.20 46.46
C VAL A 33 -5.99 6.96 47.50
N ASP A 34 -5.93 7.63 48.65
CA ASP A 34 -6.94 7.50 49.72
C ASP A 34 -8.35 7.88 49.25
N TYR A 35 -8.48 8.92 48.41
CA TYR A 35 -9.75 9.27 47.78
C TYR A 35 -10.23 8.26 46.71
N CYS A 36 -9.33 7.42 46.17
CA CYS A 36 -9.65 6.42 45.16
C CYS A 36 -10.04 5.07 45.75
N ILE A 37 -9.50 4.71 46.93
CA ILE A 37 -9.74 3.42 47.60
C ILE A 37 -11.25 3.10 47.76
N PRO A 38 -12.13 4.03 48.18
CA PRO A 38 -13.56 3.74 48.35
C PRO A 38 -14.29 3.29 47.09
N PHE A 39 -13.74 3.59 45.90
CA PHE A 39 -14.33 3.22 44.61
C PHE A 39 -13.81 1.89 44.05
N THR A 40 -12.86 1.26 44.75
CA THR A 40 -12.36 -0.08 44.41
C THR A 40 -13.36 -1.17 44.83
N THR A 41 -13.37 -2.25 44.07
CA THR A 41 -14.28 -3.40 44.23
C THR A 41 -13.57 -4.66 44.71
N GLY A 42 -12.28 -4.58 45.10
CA GLY A 42 -11.46 -5.71 45.52
C GLY A 42 -9.96 -5.43 45.38
N ASN A 43 -9.21 -6.40 44.84
CA ASN A 43 -7.78 -6.28 44.59
C ASN A 43 -7.47 -5.13 43.63
N TYR A 44 -6.55 -4.25 44.03
CA TYR A 44 -6.11 -3.12 43.22
C TYR A 44 -4.59 -3.03 43.08
N GLU A 45 -4.13 -2.42 41.99
CA GLU A 45 -2.73 -2.10 41.74
C GLU A 45 -2.53 -0.59 41.55
N LEU A 46 -1.40 -0.08 42.08
CA LEU A 46 -1.08 1.35 42.08
C LEU A 46 -0.13 1.70 40.93
N TYR A 47 -0.56 2.63 40.08
CA TYR A 47 0.23 3.18 38.99
C TYR A 47 0.50 4.67 39.27
N ILE A 48 1.66 4.97 39.86
CA ILE A 48 2.01 6.33 40.31
C ILE A 48 3.23 6.87 39.55
N ASP A 49 3.04 7.97 38.80
CA ASP A 49 4.13 8.72 38.18
C ASP A 49 4.56 9.89 39.11
N LYS A 50 5.75 9.79 39.73
CA LYS A 50 6.35 10.84 40.59
C LYS A 50 7.30 11.74 39.80
N GLY A 51 7.18 13.06 39.95
CA GLY A 51 8.16 14.03 39.44
C GLY A 51 8.07 14.39 37.96
N TRP A 52 6.87 14.35 37.36
CA TRP A 52 6.70 14.67 35.94
C TRP A 52 5.94 15.98 35.73
N SER A 53 6.61 16.99 35.20
CA SER A 53 5.97 18.20 34.67
C SER A 53 5.35 17.87 33.31
N GLY A 54 4.19 18.43 33.00
CA GLY A 54 3.42 18.05 31.80
C GLY A 54 3.99 18.52 30.45
N LYS A 55 5.31 18.71 30.37
CA LYS A 55 6.04 18.88 29.11
C LYS A 55 6.79 17.62 28.65
N ASN A 56 6.98 16.62 29.51
CA ASN A 56 7.61 15.35 29.11
C ASN A 56 6.55 14.27 28.82
N THR A 57 6.66 13.68 27.64
CA THR A 57 5.71 12.71 27.04
C THR A 57 5.92 11.27 27.54
N ASP A 58 7.03 10.99 28.23
CA ASP A 58 7.33 9.64 28.74
C ASP A 58 6.70 9.42 30.12
N ARG A 59 5.62 8.64 30.18
CA ARG A 59 4.90 8.29 31.40
C ARG A 59 5.00 6.79 31.64
N PRO A 60 6.04 6.31 32.35
CA PRO A 60 6.34 4.89 32.43
C PRO A 60 5.24 4.09 33.15
N LYS A 61 4.62 4.62 34.23
CA LYS A 61 3.52 3.90 34.90
C LYS A 61 2.22 3.93 34.10
N MET A 62 1.94 5.02 33.39
CA MET A 62 0.83 5.06 32.44
C MET A 62 1.01 4.06 31.27
N GLN A 63 2.23 3.94 30.74
CA GLN A 63 2.55 2.94 29.72
C GLN A 63 2.41 1.51 30.25
N GLN A 64 2.83 1.25 31.49
CA GLN A 64 2.60 -0.04 32.16
C GLN A 64 1.10 -0.33 32.31
N LEU A 65 0.31 0.64 32.77
CA LEU A 65 -1.15 0.52 32.87
C LEU A 65 -1.78 0.16 31.51
N ILE A 66 -1.41 0.87 30.44
CA ILE A 66 -1.88 0.58 29.08
C ILE A 66 -1.48 -0.84 28.64
N ALA A 67 -0.26 -1.29 28.96
CA ALA A 67 0.19 -2.63 28.64
C ALA A 67 -0.59 -3.72 29.41
N ASP A 68 -0.94 -3.48 30.67
CA ASP A 68 -1.74 -4.41 31.47
C ASP A 68 -3.22 -4.43 31.06
N ILE A 69 -3.77 -3.29 30.60
CA ILE A 69 -5.09 -3.22 29.95
C ILE A 69 -5.11 -4.10 28.69
N LYS A 70 -4.09 -3.97 27.84
CA LYS A 70 -3.96 -4.80 26.62
C LYS A 70 -3.80 -6.30 26.89
N LYS A 71 -3.36 -6.66 28.10
CA LYS A 71 -3.28 -8.05 28.58
C LYS A 71 -4.59 -8.53 29.25
N HIS A 72 -5.66 -7.74 29.19
CA HIS A 72 -6.95 -7.97 29.86
C HIS A 72 -6.86 -8.19 31.37
N LYS A 73 -5.83 -7.62 32.03
CA LYS A 73 -5.65 -7.74 33.49
C LYS A 73 -6.47 -6.73 34.28
N ILE A 74 -6.75 -5.57 33.68
CA ILE A 74 -7.40 -4.46 34.36
C ILE A 74 -8.90 -4.49 34.07
N LYS A 75 -9.71 -4.35 35.11
CA LYS A 75 -11.19 -4.26 35.02
C LYS A 75 -11.68 -2.83 35.05
N LYS A 76 -11.11 -2.03 35.94
CA LYS A 76 -11.55 -0.67 36.24
C LYS A 76 -10.35 0.22 36.50
N ILE A 77 -10.42 1.46 36.06
CA ILE A 77 -9.41 2.49 36.30
C ILE A 77 -10.05 3.59 37.12
N ILE A 78 -9.40 3.96 38.22
CA ILE A 78 -9.87 4.96 39.17
C ILE A 78 -8.83 6.06 39.26
N VAL A 79 -9.29 7.31 39.15
CA VAL A 79 -8.43 8.49 39.26
C VAL A 79 -9.04 9.55 40.16
N TYR A 80 -8.21 10.27 40.91
CA TYR A 80 -8.68 11.33 41.79
C TYR A 80 -9.44 12.42 41.00
N ARG A 81 -8.86 12.87 39.87
CA ARG A 81 -9.40 13.91 38.97
C ARG A 81 -9.02 13.63 37.52
N LEU A 82 -9.82 14.09 36.55
CA LEU A 82 -9.54 13.93 35.12
C LEU A 82 -8.17 14.50 34.72
N ASP A 83 -7.80 15.65 35.31
CA ASP A 83 -6.52 16.27 34.98
C ASP A 83 -5.32 15.36 35.32
N ARG A 84 -5.48 14.39 36.24
CA ARG A 84 -4.46 13.41 36.63
C ARG A 84 -4.14 12.43 35.52
N ILE A 85 -5.13 11.95 34.77
CA ILE A 85 -4.91 11.00 33.67
C ILE A 85 -4.49 11.69 32.37
N SER A 86 -5.10 12.83 32.06
CA SER A 86 -4.75 13.60 30.87
C SER A 86 -4.97 15.09 31.07
N ARG A 87 -4.09 15.92 30.49
CA ARG A 87 -4.25 17.37 30.45
C ARG A 87 -5.02 17.85 29.21
N ASN A 88 -5.18 16.98 28.21
CA ASN A 88 -5.87 17.27 26.96
C ASN A 88 -7.10 16.36 26.85
N ILE A 89 -8.24 16.95 26.50
CA ILE A 89 -9.51 16.25 26.32
C ILE A 89 -9.45 15.26 25.15
N VAL A 90 -8.65 15.55 24.11
CA VAL A 90 -8.44 14.66 22.96
C VAL A 90 -7.66 13.41 23.37
N ASP A 91 -6.57 13.58 24.10
CA ASP A 91 -5.78 12.46 24.63
C ASP A 91 -6.62 11.61 25.60
N PHE A 92 -7.49 12.25 26.38
CA PHE A 92 -8.43 11.55 27.24
C PHE A 92 -9.46 10.75 26.43
N GLY A 93 -10.01 11.31 25.35
CA GLY A 93 -10.92 10.59 24.44
C GLY A 93 -10.28 9.36 23.80
N ASN A 94 -9.00 9.45 23.42
CA ASN A 94 -8.24 8.31 22.91
C ASN A 94 -8.07 7.21 23.98
N LEU A 95 -7.80 7.58 25.23
CA LEU A 95 -7.72 6.64 26.35
C LEU A 95 -9.07 5.98 26.63
N LEU A 96 -10.17 6.75 26.62
CA LEU A 96 -11.51 6.20 26.80
C LEU A 96 -11.90 5.23 25.69
N THR A 97 -11.54 5.52 24.43
CA THR A 97 -11.76 4.60 23.31
C THR A 97 -11.00 3.29 23.52
N LEU A 98 -9.75 3.37 23.98
CA LEU A 98 -8.95 2.20 24.33
C LEU A 98 -9.59 1.42 25.50
N PHE A 99 -10.09 2.10 26.53
CA PHE A 99 -10.73 1.43 27.66
C PHE A 99 -12.01 0.70 27.22
N ASP A 100 -12.83 1.32 26.37
CA ASP A 100 -14.05 0.73 25.82
C ASP A 100 -13.75 -0.51 24.94
N GLU A 101 -12.74 -0.43 24.07
CA GLU A 101 -12.29 -1.56 23.22
C GLU A 101 -11.90 -2.80 24.04
N TYR A 102 -11.29 -2.59 25.22
CA TYR A 102 -10.86 -3.66 26.11
C TYR A 102 -11.86 -3.95 27.25
N GLY A 103 -13.02 -3.31 27.26
CA GLY A 103 -14.08 -3.49 28.26
C GLY A 103 -13.69 -3.02 29.68
N VAL A 104 -12.85 -2.00 29.78
CA VAL A 104 -12.36 -1.43 31.04
C VAL A 104 -13.22 -0.24 31.45
N GLN A 105 -13.69 -0.26 32.70
CA GLN A 105 -14.48 0.84 33.26
C GLN A 105 -13.58 1.99 33.72
N PHE A 106 -14.05 3.23 33.58
CA PHE A 106 -13.35 4.42 34.07
C PHE A 106 -14.19 5.21 35.07
N VAL A 107 -13.58 5.57 36.20
CA VAL A 107 -14.20 6.28 37.33
C VAL A 107 -13.29 7.43 37.80
N SER A 108 -13.88 8.61 38.05
CA SER A 108 -13.22 9.70 38.78
C SER A 108 -13.80 9.85 40.19
N SER A 109 -12.93 10.09 41.18
CA SER A 109 -13.34 10.20 42.60
C SER A 109 -13.98 11.53 42.99
N THR A 110 -13.59 12.64 42.35
CA THR A 110 -14.07 13.99 42.73
C THR A 110 -14.95 14.65 41.68
N GLU A 111 -14.94 14.12 40.46
CA GLU A 111 -15.78 14.57 39.36
C GLU A 111 -16.79 13.43 39.10
N ASN A 112 -18.09 13.71 38.94
CA ASN A 112 -19.15 12.70 38.70
C ASN A 112 -19.06 12.06 37.29
N PHE A 113 -17.87 11.65 36.90
CA PHE A 113 -17.57 10.98 35.65
C PHE A 113 -17.44 9.50 35.93
N ASP A 114 -18.58 8.83 35.85
CA ASP A 114 -18.66 7.38 35.91
C ASP A 114 -19.28 6.85 34.62
N THR A 115 -18.45 6.11 33.87
CA THR A 115 -18.86 5.43 32.62
C THR A 115 -19.96 4.39 32.83
N SER A 116 -20.23 3.97 34.07
CA SER A 116 -21.36 3.12 34.45
C SER A 116 -22.71 3.88 34.46
N THR A 117 -22.67 5.22 34.56
CA THR A 117 -23.88 6.07 34.64
C THR A 117 -24.30 6.62 33.27
N PRO A 118 -25.61 6.89 33.02
CA PRO A 118 -26.06 7.49 31.77
C PRO A 118 -25.43 8.86 31.47
N MET A 119 -25.26 9.71 32.49
CA MET A 119 -24.66 11.04 32.34
C MET A 119 -23.15 10.96 32.05
N GLY A 120 -22.43 10.07 32.73
CA GLY A 120 -21.01 9.83 32.44
C GLY A 120 -20.80 9.26 31.04
N ARG A 121 -21.66 8.35 30.57
CA ARG A 121 -21.65 7.88 29.17
C ARG A 121 -21.89 9.02 28.16
N ALA A 122 -22.84 9.91 28.42
CA ALA A 122 -23.10 11.06 27.55
C ALA A 122 -21.88 11.98 27.42
N MET A 123 -21.20 12.25 28.54
CA MET A 123 -20.00 13.08 28.54
C MET A 123 -18.82 12.41 27.83
N VAL A 124 -18.68 11.08 27.92
CA VAL A 124 -17.72 10.31 27.10
C VAL A 124 -17.99 10.52 25.61
N TYR A 125 -19.25 10.43 25.17
CA TYR A 125 -19.58 10.66 23.75
C TYR A 125 -19.23 12.07 23.29
N ILE A 126 -19.47 13.10 24.12
CA ILE A 126 -19.09 14.48 23.81
C ILE A 126 -17.56 14.58 23.62
N VAL A 127 -16.78 13.99 24.53
CA VAL A 127 -15.31 13.95 24.42
C VAL A 127 -14.85 13.21 23.16
N MET A 128 -15.50 12.08 22.82
CA MET A 128 -15.21 11.32 21.60
C MET A 128 -15.49 12.15 20.34
N VAL A 129 -16.58 12.93 20.31
CA VAL A 129 -16.88 13.86 19.21
C VAL A 129 -15.77 14.89 19.04
N PHE A 130 -15.29 15.52 20.12
CA PHE A 130 -14.18 16.48 20.03
C PHE A 130 -12.87 15.83 19.57
N ALA A 131 -12.55 14.63 20.06
CA ALA A 131 -11.37 13.89 19.62
C ALA A 131 -11.45 13.52 18.13
N GLN A 132 -12.65 13.18 17.64
CA GLN A 132 -12.90 12.93 16.23
C GLN A 132 -12.75 14.21 15.39
N LEU A 133 -13.35 15.31 15.82
CA LEU A 133 -13.27 16.62 15.15
C LEU A 133 -11.82 17.11 15.03
N GLU A 134 -11.00 16.95 16.07
CA GLU A 134 -9.59 17.34 16.01
C GLU A 134 -8.81 16.48 15.01
N ARG A 135 -9.04 15.15 14.99
CA ARG A 135 -8.42 14.26 14.00
C ARG A 135 -8.78 14.63 12.57
N GLU A 136 -10.06 14.92 12.31
CA GLU A 136 -10.53 15.35 10.98
C GLU A 136 -9.99 16.73 10.59
N THR A 137 -9.89 17.66 11.55
CA THR A 137 -9.30 18.99 11.33
C THR A 137 -7.81 18.90 10.99
N ILE A 138 -7.04 18.07 11.71
CA ILE A 138 -5.62 17.83 11.42
C ILE A 138 -5.47 17.20 10.03
N ALA A 139 -6.26 16.18 9.70
CA ALA A 139 -6.23 15.55 8.39
C ALA A 139 -6.52 16.56 7.26
N THR A 140 -7.52 17.42 7.44
CA THR A 140 -7.88 18.50 6.50
C THR A 140 -6.73 19.49 6.34
N ARG A 141 -6.14 19.97 7.44
CA ARG A 141 -4.98 20.87 7.42
C ARG A 141 -3.78 20.24 6.70
N ILE A 142 -3.50 18.97 6.93
CA ILE A 142 -2.39 18.27 6.24
C ILE A 142 -2.68 18.19 4.74
N SER A 143 -3.91 17.83 4.36
CA SER A 143 -4.34 17.79 2.96
C SER A 143 -4.21 19.17 2.29
N ASP A 144 -4.64 20.23 2.94
CA ASP A 144 -4.59 21.58 2.38
C ASP A 144 -3.16 22.09 2.27
N ASN A 145 -2.32 21.86 3.28
CA ASN A 145 -0.88 22.15 3.20
C ASN A 145 -0.20 21.36 2.08
N TYR A 146 -0.59 20.11 1.87
CA TYR A 146 -0.06 19.29 0.78
C TYR A 146 -0.46 19.86 -0.59
N LYS A 147 -1.74 20.19 -0.78
CA LYS A 147 -2.24 20.85 -2.01
C LYS A 147 -1.58 22.19 -2.27
N PHE A 148 -1.40 23.01 -1.23
CA PHE A 148 -0.71 24.30 -1.34
C PHE A 148 0.74 24.12 -1.80
N ARG A 149 1.47 23.17 -1.20
CA ARG A 149 2.86 22.86 -1.60
C ARG A 149 2.96 22.24 -2.99
N CYS A 150 1.98 21.46 -3.43
CA CYS A 150 1.90 20.98 -4.81
C CYS A 150 1.70 22.17 -5.77
N SER A 151 0.76 23.05 -5.47
CA SER A 151 0.41 24.21 -6.32
C SER A 151 1.54 25.24 -6.40
N SER A 152 2.52 25.21 -5.50
CA SER A 152 3.69 26.08 -5.61
C SER A 152 4.76 25.55 -6.58
N GLY A 153 4.76 24.25 -6.91
CA GLY A 153 5.73 23.64 -7.83
C GLY A 153 7.19 23.60 -7.34
N LYS A 154 7.50 24.20 -6.19
CA LYS A 154 8.87 24.45 -5.71
C LYS A 154 9.57 23.25 -5.08
N TYR A 155 8.84 22.18 -4.79
CA TYR A 155 9.33 21.10 -3.94
C TYR A 155 9.08 19.73 -4.54
N PHE A 156 10.06 18.83 -4.37
CA PHE A 156 9.84 17.41 -4.55
C PHE A 156 8.99 16.88 -3.39
N MET A 157 7.75 16.50 -3.68
CA MET A 157 6.75 16.06 -2.70
C MET A 157 6.92 14.59 -2.26
N GLY A 158 8.06 13.97 -2.59
CA GLY A 158 8.36 12.56 -2.30
C GLY A 158 7.87 11.59 -3.38
N GLY A 159 8.02 10.29 -3.11
CA GLY A 159 7.67 9.22 -4.04
C GLY A 159 8.82 8.77 -4.93
N GLY A 160 8.48 8.09 -6.03
CA GLY A 160 9.48 7.63 -7.01
C GLY A 160 10.03 8.80 -7.82
N VAL A 161 11.36 8.94 -7.86
CA VAL A 161 12.04 10.00 -8.62
C VAL A 161 11.80 9.80 -10.12
N PRO A 162 11.40 10.85 -10.86
CA PRO A 162 11.31 10.81 -12.32
C PRO A 162 12.58 10.27 -12.96
N PHE A 163 12.44 9.40 -13.98
CA PHE A 163 13.61 8.88 -14.70
C PHE A 163 14.38 10.05 -15.37
N GLY A 164 15.70 10.03 -15.27
CA GLY A 164 16.58 11.11 -15.73
C GLY A 164 16.82 12.22 -14.70
N TYR A 165 16.17 12.17 -13.53
CA TYR A 165 16.37 13.12 -12.44
C TYR A 165 16.88 12.43 -11.16
N GLU A 166 17.51 13.22 -10.30
CA GLU A 166 17.94 12.86 -8.96
C GLU A 166 17.47 13.89 -7.94
N VAL A 167 17.39 13.48 -6.67
CA VAL A 167 16.92 14.34 -5.59
C VAL A 167 18.10 15.05 -4.94
N GLN A 168 18.06 16.37 -4.93
CA GLN A 168 19.03 17.21 -4.22
C GLN A 168 18.35 17.94 -3.06
N LYS A 169 19.04 18.05 -1.92
CA LYS A 169 18.57 18.86 -0.79
C LYS A 169 19.10 20.29 -0.93
N THR A 170 18.20 21.24 -1.04
CA THR A 170 18.50 22.67 -1.27
C THR A 170 17.67 23.54 -0.35
N ILE A 171 18.06 24.80 -0.15
CA ILE A 171 17.28 25.79 0.56
C ILE A 171 16.42 26.54 -0.47
N VAL A 172 15.11 26.45 -0.33
CA VAL A 172 14.15 27.16 -1.17
C VAL A 172 13.29 28.03 -0.26
N ASP A 173 13.22 29.33 -0.53
CA ASP A 173 12.54 30.33 0.32
C ASP A 173 12.98 30.27 1.80
N GLY A 174 14.29 30.11 2.05
CA GLY A 174 14.85 30.03 3.40
C GLY A 174 14.58 28.74 4.16
N LYS A 175 13.92 27.74 3.54
CA LYS A 175 13.59 26.45 4.16
C LYS A 175 14.34 25.30 3.49
N LYS A 176 14.82 24.34 4.28
CA LYS A 176 15.38 23.08 3.76
C LYS A 176 14.30 22.32 3.00
N ALA A 177 14.56 22.04 1.74
CA ALA A 177 13.66 21.31 0.87
C ALA A 177 14.41 20.31 -0.01
N SER A 178 13.67 19.43 -0.65
CA SER A 178 14.18 18.53 -1.66
C SER A 178 13.68 18.99 -3.02
N VAL A 179 14.57 19.02 -4.01
CA VAL A 179 14.30 19.42 -5.39
C VAL A 179 14.81 18.32 -6.31
N ILE A 180 14.35 18.29 -7.56
CA ILE A 180 14.87 17.38 -8.57
C ILE A 180 15.81 18.12 -9.51
N VAL A 181 16.92 17.47 -9.86
CA VAL A 181 17.93 17.99 -10.79
C VAL A 181 18.26 16.91 -11.82
N PRO A 182 18.71 17.27 -13.04
CA PRO A 182 19.20 16.29 -14.01
C PRO A 182 20.23 15.34 -13.39
N GLY A 183 20.01 14.04 -13.53
CA GLY A 183 20.89 12.99 -13.03
C GLY A 183 21.68 12.30 -14.13
N GLU A 184 22.41 11.23 -13.79
CA GLU A 184 23.27 10.49 -14.74
C GLU A 184 22.49 9.96 -15.96
N LYS A 185 21.21 9.63 -15.78
CA LYS A 185 20.35 9.05 -16.84
C LYS A 185 19.60 10.09 -17.66
N ALA A 186 19.93 11.37 -17.52
CA ALA A 186 19.29 12.45 -18.27
C ALA A 186 19.46 12.29 -19.79
N GLU A 187 20.64 11.88 -20.25
CA GLU A 187 20.91 11.73 -21.69
C GLU A 187 20.13 10.56 -22.29
N ILE A 188 20.03 9.44 -21.57
CA ILE A 188 19.21 8.29 -21.97
C ILE A 188 17.73 8.69 -22.08
N LEU A 189 17.25 9.56 -21.18
CA LEU A 189 15.87 10.08 -21.25
C LEU A 189 15.64 10.87 -22.54
N LYS A 190 16.58 11.76 -22.91
CA LYS A 190 16.51 12.52 -24.16
C LYS A 190 16.48 11.60 -25.37
N GLU A 191 17.39 10.64 -25.42
CA GLU A 191 17.48 9.64 -26.49
C GLU A 191 16.18 8.83 -26.63
N ILE A 192 15.55 8.45 -25.51
CA ILE A 192 14.25 7.75 -25.50
C ILE A 192 13.18 8.59 -26.21
N PHE A 193 13.07 9.88 -25.88
CA PHE A 193 12.10 10.78 -26.51
C PHE A 193 12.42 11.04 -27.97
N ASP A 194 13.69 11.17 -28.34
CA ASP A 194 14.13 11.33 -29.73
C ASP A 194 13.79 10.11 -30.57
N LYS A 195 14.15 8.90 -30.11
CA LYS A 195 13.80 7.65 -30.80
C LYS A 195 12.29 7.50 -30.94
N TYR A 196 11.53 7.72 -29.87
CA TYR A 196 10.08 7.53 -29.92
C TYR A 196 9.38 8.56 -30.82
N SER A 197 9.80 9.84 -30.75
CA SER A 197 9.27 10.90 -31.61
C SER A 197 9.62 10.70 -33.09
N CYS A 198 10.71 9.98 -33.40
CA CYS A 198 11.06 9.52 -34.75
C CYS A 198 10.28 8.28 -35.23
N GLY A 199 9.34 7.75 -34.44
CA GLY A 199 8.45 6.66 -34.84
C GLY A 199 8.91 5.26 -34.47
N TYR A 200 9.96 5.11 -33.64
CA TYR A 200 10.34 3.81 -33.10
C TYR A 200 9.24 3.27 -32.19
N SER A 201 8.96 1.97 -32.26
CA SER A 201 8.02 1.32 -31.35
C SER A 201 8.60 1.18 -29.94
N LEU A 202 7.74 1.14 -28.93
CA LEU A 202 8.14 0.90 -27.53
C LEU A 202 9.01 -0.35 -27.37
N ASN A 203 8.73 -1.41 -28.12
CA ASN A 203 9.53 -2.64 -28.04
C ASN A 203 10.91 -2.45 -28.67
N GLN A 204 11.03 -1.77 -29.80
CA GLN A 204 12.35 -1.51 -30.40
C GLN A 204 13.25 -0.73 -29.44
N ILE A 205 12.70 0.29 -28.77
CA ILE A 205 13.45 1.08 -27.77
C ILE A 205 13.82 0.21 -26.56
N VAL A 206 12.89 -0.60 -26.04
CA VAL A 206 13.16 -1.53 -24.93
C VAL A 206 14.26 -2.53 -25.28
N HIS A 207 14.26 -3.06 -26.52
CA HIS A 207 15.28 -3.99 -26.97
C HIS A 207 16.64 -3.33 -27.02
N ALA A 208 16.76 -2.15 -27.64
CA ALA A 208 17.99 -1.38 -27.69
C ALA A 208 18.54 -1.13 -26.27
N LEU A 209 17.73 -0.53 -25.39
CA LEU A 209 18.13 -0.24 -24.01
C LEU A 209 18.60 -1.49 -23.25
N ASN A 210 17.90 -2.62 -23.39
CA ASN A 210 18.30 -3.84 -22.68
C ASN A 210 19.56 -4.50 -23.28
N GLN A 211 19.80 -4.34 -24.58
CA GLN A 211 21.01 -4.82 -25.26
C GLN A 211 22.22 -3.99 -24.89
N ASP A 212 22.05 -2.67 -24.77
CA ASP A 212 23.07 -1.72 -24.33
C ASP A 212 23.38 -1.87 -22.81
N GLY A 213 22.65 -2.74 -22.11
CA GLY A 213 22.85 -3.02 -20.68
C GLY A 213 22.14 -2.02 -19.76
N GLU A 214 21.41 -1.05 -20.32
CA GLU A 214 20.77 0.02 -19.57
C GLU A 214 19.69 -0.49 -18.61
N LYS A 215 19.63 0.14 -17.44
CA LYS A 215 18.70 -0.22 -16.37
C LYS A 215 17.80 0.95 -16.00
N THR A 216 16.59 0.62 -15.57
CA THR A 216 15.67 1.59 -14.95
C THR A 216 16.27 2.17 -13.65
N SER A 217 15.68 3.22 -13.07
CA SER A 217 16.15 3.80 -11.79
C SER A 217 16.14 2.80 -10.62
N LEU A 218 15.36 1.73 -10.71
CA LEU A 218 15.29 0.66 -9.71
C LEU A 218 16.20 -0.53 -10.04
N GLY A 219 17.10 -0.42 -11.02
CA GLY A 219 18.01 -1.50 -11.43
C GLY A 219 17.35 -2.62 -12.26
N ASN A 220 16.05 -2.52 -12.55
CA ASN A 220 15.33 -3.52 -13.34
C ASN A 220 15.56 -3.35 -14.84
N LEU A 221 15.43 -4.45 -15.59
CA LEU A 221 15.35 -4.44 -17.06
C LEU A 221 14.17 -3.61 -17.55
N TRP A 222 14.35 -2.98 -18.72
CA TRP A 222 13.30 -2.23 -19.38
C TRP A 222 12.15 -3.12 -19.83
N SER A 223 10.94 -2.58 -19.70
CA SER A 223 9.71 -3.18 -20.21
C SER A 223 8.89 -2.10 -20.89
N SER A 224 8.06 -2.47 -21.86
CA SER A 224 7.25 -1.51 -22.61
C SER A 224 6.28 -0.74 -21.71
N ASN A 225 5.84 -1.35 -20.60
CA ASN A 225 5.00 -0.68 -19.61
C ASN A 225 5.78 0.35 -18.79
N THR A 226 7.02 0.03 -18.40
CA THR A 226 7.89 1.00 -17.72
C THR A 226 8.24 2.16 -18.65
N LEU A 227 8.60 1.87 -19.89
CA LEU A 227 8.91 2.88 -20.90
C LEU A 227 7.71 3.79 -21.18
N ARG A 228 6.51 3.21 -21.32
CA ARG A 228 5.27 3.99 -21.45
C ARG A 228 5.07 4.96 -20.27
N ARG A 229 5.29 4.51 -19.03
CA ARG A 229 5.17 5.37 -17.85
C ARG A 229 6.20 6.51 -17.84
N VAL A 230 7.41 6.27 -18.36
CA VAL A 230 8.43 7.31 -18.53
C VAL A 230 7.99 8.33 -19.57
N LEU A 231 7.53 7.88 -20.73
CA LEU A 231 7.05 8.76 -21.81
C LEU A 231 5.80 9.57 -21.41
N GLN A 232 4.90 9.01 -20.60
CA GLN A 232 3.72 9.71 -20.08
C GLN A 232 4.04 10.70 -18.95
N ASN A 233 5.28 10.73 -18.46
CA ASN A 233 5.64 11.64 -17.41
C ASN A 233 5.94 13.03 -17.99
N ILE A 234 5.13 14.02 -17.64
CA ILE A 234 5.30 15.41 -18.08
C ILE A 234 6.47 16.12 -17.39
N THR A 235 6.98 15.59 -16.27
CA THR A 235 8.03 16.27 -15.49
C THR A 235 9.24 16.76 -16.28
N PRO A 236 9.84 15.96 -17.17
CA PRO A 236 10.96 16.42 -17.99
C PRO A 236 10.62 17.47 -19.05
N CYS A 237 9.34 17.71 -19.33
CA CYS A 237 8.91 18.59 -20.41
C CYS A 237 9.08 20.07 -20.02
N VAL A 238 9.61 20.87 -20.94
CA VAL A 238 9.70 22.32 -20.84
C VAL A 238 8.31 22.97 -20.77
N ALA A 239 8.16 23.93 -19.86
CA ALA A 239 6.96 24.73 -19.67
C ALA A 239 6.96 25.91 -20.66
N ASP A 240 6.55 25.65 -21.91
CA ASP A 240 6.39 26.68 -22.93
C ASP A 240 4.93 26.88 -23.34
N GLN A 241 4.67 27.94 -24.12
CA GLN A 241 3.34 28.28 -24.62
C GLN A 241 2.65 27.09 -25.34
N ARG A 242 3.42 26.29 -26.09
CA ARG A 242 2.89 25.12 -26.80
C ARG A 242 2.36 24.06 -25.83
N LEU A 243 3.10 23.80 -24.75
CA LEU A 243 2.64 22.87 -23.72
C LEU A 243 1.41 23.41 -22.99
N TYR A 244 1.35 24.71 -22.70
CA TYR A 244 0.17 25.34 -22.11
C TYR A 244 -1.09 25.10 -22.95
N GLU A 245 -1.02 25.37 -24.26
CA GLU A 245 -2.13 25.15 -25.20
C GLU A 245 -2.59 23.69 -25.23
N TYR A 246 -1.63 22.75 -25.25
CA TYR A 246 -1.91 21.32 -25.17
C TYR A 246 -2.64 20.96 -23.85
N LEU A 247 -2.12 21.41 -22.70
CA LEU A 247 -2.72 21.09 -21.41
C LEU A 247 -4.12 21.69 -21.26
N ASN A 248 -4.31 22.92 -21.74
CA ASN A 248 -5.60 23.59 -21.71
C ASN A 248 -6.63 22.87 -22.62
N ALA A 249 -6.23 22.46 -23.82
CA ALA A 249 -7.10 21.74 -24.76
C ALA A 249 -7.57 20.38 -24.22
N TYR A 250 -6.73 19.69 -23.44
CA TYR A 250 -7.08 18.42 -22.78
C TYR A 250 -7.82 18.60 -21.44
N GLY A 251 -7.95 19.84 -20.95
CA GLY A 251 -8.70 20.16 -19.73
C GLY A 251 -7.95 19.87 -18.43
N TYR A 252 -6.62 20.00 -18.41
CA TYR A 252 -5.84 19.93 -17.18
C TYR A 252 -6.11 21.14 -16.28
N ASN A 253 -6.07 20.95 -14.97
CA ASN A 253 -6.11 22.06 -14.01
C ASN A 253 -4.71 22.66 -13.90
N ILE A 254 -4.49 23.78 -14.60
CA ILE A 254 -3.23 24.53 -14.62
C ILE A 254 -3.29 25.61 -13.55
N THR A 255 -2.30 25.64 -12.66
CA THR A 255 -2.25 26.63 -11.55
C THR A 255 -1.54 27.92 -11.89
N ASN A 256 -0.72 27.91 -12.94
CA ASN A 256 0.08 29.05 -13.41
C ASN A 256 -0.63 29.80 -14.54
N ASP A 257 -0.35 31.10 -14.65
CA ASP A 257 -0.85 31.92 -15.74
C ASP A 257 -0.10 31.60 -17.05
N PRO A 258 -0.68 31.86 -18.24
CA PRO A 258 -0.03 31.58 -19.52
C PRO A 258 1.34 32.27 -19.66
N GLU A 259 1.48 33.47 -19.08
CA GLU A 259 2.72 34.26 -19.14
C GLU A 259 3.89 33.60 -18.39
N ASP A 260 3.61 32.72 -17.42
CA ASP A 260 4.64 31.99 -16.68
C ASP A 260 5.28 30.87 -17.52
N PHE A 261 4.67 30.48 -18.65
CA PHE A 261 5.18 29.44 -19.56
C PHE A 261 6.29 29.98 -20.47
N ASP A 262 7.37 30.44 -19.84
CA ASP A 262 8.50 31.15 -20.46
C ASP A 262 9.58 30.23 -21.05
N GLY A 263 9.42 28.91 -20.95
CA GLY A 263 10.32 27.91 -21.47
C GLY A 263 11.58 27.64 -20.64
N LYS A 264 11.70 28.18 -19.42
CA LYS A 264 12.91 28.00 -18.59
C LYS A 264 12.87 26.77 -17.69
N ASN A 265 11.68 26.40 -17.22
CA ASN A 265 11.50 25.37 -16.20
C ASN A 265 10.75 24.15 -16.74
N GLY A 266 10.88 23.02 -16.05
CA GLY A 266 10.08 21.83 -16.31
C GLY A 266 8.73 21.85 -15.59
N MET A 267 7.89 20.84 -15.84
CA MET A 267 6.53 20.75 -15.26
C MET A 267 6.45 19.78 -14.07
N CYS A 268 5.38 19.87 -13.29
CA CYS A 268 4.97 18.90 -12.29
C CYS A 268 3.49 18.55 -12.47
N LEU A 269 3.13 17.30 -12.22
CA LEU A 269 1.75 16.83 -12.32
C LEU A 269 1.38 16.00 -11.09
N PHE A 270 0.42 16.52 -10.33
CA PHE A 270 -0.03 15.95 -9.06
C PHE A 270 -1.44 15.36 -9.17
N PHE A 271 -1.80 14.53 -8.19
CA PHE A 271 -3.12 13.92 -8.08
C PHE A 271 -3.54 13.07 -9.29
N LYS A 272 -2.61 12.33 -9.93
CA LYS A 272 -2.90 11.44 -11.08
C LYS A 272 -3.85 10.27 -10.76
N THR A 273 -3.92 9.84 -9.50
CA THR A 273 -4.67 8.65 -9.09
C THR A 273 -5.55 8.93 -7.89
N LYS A 274 -6.82 8.49 -7.95
CA LYS A 274 -7.78 8.54 -6.84
C LYS A 274 -7.42 7.53 -5.76
N ASN A 275 -7.07 6.32 -6.20
CA ASN A 275 -6.68 5.20 -5.35
C ASN A 275 -5.74 4.26 -6.15
N ARG A 276 -5.34 3.12 -5.56
CA ARG A 276 -4.41 2.18 -6.22
C ARG A 276 -4.91 1.59 -7.55
N ARG A 277 -6.20 1.68 -7.85
CA ARG A 277 -6.85 1.03 -9.02
C ARG A 277 -7.44 2.03 -10.02
N GLU A 278 -7.71 3.26 -9.60
CA GLU A 278 -8.44 4.26 -10.39
C GLU A 278 -7.62 5.53 -10.58
N GLN A 279 -7.59 5.99 -11.83
CA GLN A 279 -7.02 7.27 -12.21
C GLN A 279 -8.04 8.40 -11.95
N ASN A 280 -7.52 9.59 -11.67
CA ASN A 280 -8.36 10.79 -11.61
C ASN A 280 -8.64 11.31 -13.03
N ASP A 281 -9.78 11.95 -13.21
CA ASP A 281 -10.07 12.72 -14.41
C ASP A 281 -8.99 13.79 -14.61
N VAL A 282 -8.72 14.17 -15.86
CA VAL A 282 -7.66 15.14 -16.21
C VAL A 282 -7.85 16.48 -15.49
N LYS A 283 -9.11 16.94 -15.36
CA LYS A 283 -9.51 18.15 -14.62
C LYS A 283 -9.18 18.13 -13.12
N ASP A 284 -9.03 16.95 -12.53
CA ASP A 284 -8.71 16.78 -11.12
C ASP A 284 -7.19 16.65 -10.88
N GLN A 285 -6.39 16.64 -11.97
CA GLN A 285 -4.94 16.60 -11.93
C GLN A 285 -4.37 18.01 -11.99
N ILE A 286 -3.52 18.34 -11.03
CA ILE A 286 -2.91 19.67 -10.94
C ILE A 286 -1.61 19.68 -11.71
N ALA A 287 -1.56 20.47 -12.79
CA ALA A 287 -0.37 20.76 -13.58
C ALA A 287 0.20 22.12 -13.15
N VAL A 288 1.47 22.13 -12.79
CA VAL A 288 2.14 23.32 -12.23
C VAL A 288 3.58 23.38 -12.74
N ILE A 289 4.10 24.58 -12.92
CA ILE A 289 5.49 24.79 -13.31
C ILE A 289 6.40 24.45 -12.12
N GLY A 290 7.38 23.59 -12.36
CA GLY A 290 8.42 23.25 -11.39
C GLY A 290 9.55 24.27 -11.37
N ILE A 291 10.53 24.06 -10.51
CA ILE A 291 11.77 24.87 -10.48
C ILE A 291 12.97 24.13 -11.08
N HIS A 292 12.76 22.90 -11.56
CA HIS A 292 13.82 22.05 -12.09
C HIS A 292 14.05 22.34 -13.57
N GLU A 293 15.28 22.07 -14.00
CA GLU A 293 15.66 22.18 -15.41
C GLU A 293 14.87 21.16 -16.26
N PRO A 294 14.25 21.60 -17.37
CA PRO A 294 13.60 20.70 -18.30
C PRO A 294 14.63 19.93 -19.12
N LEU A 295 14.31 18.68 -19.47
CA LEU A 295 15.16 17.83 -20.29
C LEU A 295 14.62 17.62 -21.70
N ILE A 296 13.32 17.84 -21.91
CA ILE A 296 12.58 17.46 -23.12
C ILE A 296 11.80 18.66 -23.65
N GLU A 297 11.89 18.89 -24.96
CA GLU A 297 11.12 19.90 -25.68
C GLU A 297 9.63 19.55 -25.75
N SER A 298 8.78 20.57 -25.77
CA SER A 298 7.32 20.41 -25.73
C SER A 298 6.76 19.65 -26.92
N ASP A 299 7.32 19.87 -28.11
CA ASP A 299 6.92 19.21 -29.35
C ASP A 299 7.17 17.69 -29.30
N LYS A 300 8.34 17.26 -28.80
CA LYS A 300 8.69 15.85 -28.60
C LYS A 300 7.78 15.20 -27.58
N PHE A 301 7.50 15.88 -26.47
CA PHE A 301 6.60 15.36 -25.44
C PHE A 301 5.16 15.20 -25.96
N ILE A 302 4.60 16.23 -26.59
CA ILE A 302 3.25 16.22 -27.15
C ILE A 302 3.13 15.14 -28.23
N LYS A 303 4.10 15.06 -29.16
CA LYS A 303 4.14 14.02 -30.18
C LYS A 303 4.18 12.63 -29.57
N ALA A 304 4.94 12.43 -28.49
CA ALA A 304 4.96 11.17 -27.77
C ALA A 304 3.59 10.82 -27.16
N GLN A 305 2.87 11.78 -26.56
CA GLN A 305 1.52 11.52 -26.04
C GLN A 305 0.55 11.10 -27.15
N LEU A 306 0.52 11.85 -28.25
CA LEU A 306 -0.36 11.54 -29.39
C LEU A 306 -0.06 10.15 -29.99
N LEU A 307 1.22 9.77 -30.12
CA LEU A 307 1.60 8.43 -30.55
C LEU A 307 1.15 7.35 -29.56
N LEU A 308 1.24 7.60 -28.26
CA LEU A 308 0.78 6.65 -27.23
C LEU A 308 -0.73 6.45 -27.24
N GLU A 309 -1.50 7.50 -27.49
CA GLU A 309 -2.96 7.46 -27.63
C GLU A 309 -3.40 6.72 -28.89
N ASN A 310 -2.77 7.00 -30.03
CA ASN A 310 -3.04 6.28 -31.28
C ASN A 310 -2.70 4.79 -31.16
N ASN A 311 -1.66 4.45 -30.39
CA ASN A 311 -1.28 3.07 -30.10
C ASN A 311 -2.15 2.41 -29.00
N ASN A 312 -3.04 3.15 -28.34
CA ASN A 312 -3.95 2.66 -27.30
C ASN A 312 -5.24 2.01 -27.86
N VAL A 313 -5.30 1.70 -29.15
CA VAL A 313 -6.35 0.82 -29.73
C VAL A 313 -6.12 -0.63 -29.26
N ALA A 314 -6.28 -0.85 -27.96
CA ALA A 314 -6.40 -2.15 -27.36
C ALA A 314 -7.78 -2.69 -27.75
N THR A 315 -7.84 -3.52 -28.79
CA THR A 315 -8.98 -4.39 -28.99
C THR A 315 -9.17 -5.19 -27.69
N LYS A 316 -10.31 -5.01 -27.00
CA LYS A 316 -10.73 -5.87 -25.89
C LYS A 316 -10.82 -7.31 -26.43
N LYS A 317 -9.71 -8.03 -26.40
CA LYS A 317 -9.68 -9.45 -26.78
C LYS A 317 -10.07 -10.23 -25.52
N PRO A 318 -11.19 -10.96 -25.53
CA PRO A 318 -11.46 -11.92 -24.47
C PRO A 318 -10.31 -12.93 -24.49
N SER A 319 -9.50 -12.97 -23.43
CA SER A 319 -8.43 -13.95 -23.36
C SER A 319 -9.05 -15.30 -23.02
N LYS A 320 -9.36 -16.12 -24.03
CA LYS A 320 -9.32 -17.58 -23.84
C LYS A 320 -7.85 -17.95 -23.73
N LYS A 321 -7.24 -17.70 -22.56
CA LYS A 321 -5.84 -18.06 -22.31
C LYS A 321 -5.75 -19.57 -22.44
N SER A 322 -4.81 -20.03 -23.25
CA SER A 322 -4.46 -21.43 -23.28
C SER A 322 -3.75 -21.78 -21.95
N PHE A 323 -3.93 -23.00 -21.45
CA PHE A 323 -3.67 -23.34 -20.04
C PHE A 323 -2.18 -23.39 -19.68
N LEU A 324 -1.27 -23.48 -20.66
CA LEU A 324 0.17 -23.41 -20.40
C LEU A 324 0.73 -21.97 -20.41
N ALA A 325 -0.09 -20.97 -20.71
CA ALA A 325 0.36 -19.58 -20.77
C ALA A 325 0.87 -19.10 -19.40
N GLY A 326 2.17 -18.77 -19.31
CA GLY A 326 2.82 -18.35 -18.07
C GLY A 326 3.49 -19.48 -17.27
N LEU A 327 3.13 -20.74 -17.53
CA LEU A 327 3.76 -21.93 -16.93
C LEU A 327 5.02 -22.35 -17.69
N LEU A 328 5.01 -22.26 -19.02
CA LEU A 328 6.16 -22.58 -19.86
C LEU A 328 7.26 -21.52 -19.68
N LYS A 329 8.48 -21.97 -19.39
CA LYS A 329 9.68 -21.12 -19.21
C LYS A 329 10.71 -21.44 -20.29
N CYS A 330 11.39 -20.42 -20.78
CA CYS A 330 12.51 -20.55 -21.70
C CYS A 330 13.70 -21.21 -21.00
N GLY A 331 14.28 -22.24 -21.61
CA GLY A 331 15.47 -22.91 -21.09
C GLY A 331 16.69 -21.98 -21.02
N GLU A 332 16.80 -21.04 -21.96
CA GLU A 332 17.90 -20.08 -22.06
C GLU A 332 17.72 -18.90 -21.08
N CYS A 333 16.72 -18.04 -21.30
CA CYS A 333 16.58 -16.80 -20.53
C CYS A 333 15.65 -16.88 -19.31
N LYS A 334 15.06 -18.06 -19.04
CA LYS A 334 14.12 -18.32 -17.92
C LYS A 334 12.83 -17.50 -17.91
N TYR A 335 12.63 -16.56 -18.85
CA TYR A 335 11.35 -15.87 -19.03
C TYR A 335 10.26 -16.83 -19.51
N SER A 336 9.00 -16.50 -19.23
CA SER A 336 7.88 -17.31 -19.70
C SER A 336 7.69 -17.22 -21.21
N PHE A 337 7.18 -18.28 -21.81
CA PHE A 337 6.61 -18.23 -23.15
C PHE A 337 5.27 -17.48 -23.12
N GLY A 338 5.01 -16.71 -24.18
CA GLY A 338 3.76 -16.02 -24.43
C GLY A 338 3.08 -16.56 -25.68
N LEU A 339 1.76 -16.38 -25.76
CA LEU A 339 1.00 -16.75 -26.95
C LEU A 339 1.04 -15.62 -27.98
N LYS A 340 1.43 -15.97 -29.21
CA LYS A 340 1.32 -15.14 -30.41
C LYS A 340 0.32 -15.79 -31.36
N THR A 341 -0.70 -15.05 -31.77
CA THR A 341 -1.71 -15.53 -32.73
C THR A 341 -1.48 -14.92 -34.09
N LEU A 342 -1.36 -15.78 -35.10
CA LEU A 342 -1.25 -15.43 -36.52
C LEU A 342 -2.59 -15.72 -37.21
N LYS A 343 -3.03 -14.84 -38.09
CA LYS A 343 -4.21 -15.05 -38.95
C LYS A 343 -3.73 -15.32 -40.38
N ARG A 344 -4.17 -16.43 -40.98
CA ARG A 344 -3.92 -16.76 -42.38
C ARG A 344 -5.26 -17.13 -43.02
N GLY A 345 -5.78 -16.26 -43.88
CA GLY A 345 -7.16 -16.32 -44.37
C GLY A 345 -8.16 -16.25 -43.20
N ASN A 346 -9.12 -17.18 -43.17
CA ASN A 346 -10.09 -17.30 -42.07
C ASN A 346 -9.59 -18.12 -40.86
N LYS A 347 -8.41 -18.74 -40.94
CA LYS A 347 -7.85 -19.56 -39.86
C LYS A 347 -6.93 -18.75 -38.95
N LYS A 348 -7.00 -19.03 -37.64
CA LYS A 348 -6.12 -18.46 -36.62
C LYS A 348 -5.23 -19.57 -36.04
N TYR A 349 -3.93 -19.31 -35.97
CA TYR A 349 -2.93 -20.21 -35.43
C TYR A 349 -2.27 -19.55 -34.23
N SER A 350 -2.17 -20.28 -33.11
CA SER A 350 -1.54 -19.78 -31.88
C SER A 350 -0.23 -20.51 -31.64
N TYR A 351 0.81 -19.75 -31.29
CA TYR A 351 2.15 -20.25 -31.04
C TYR A 351 2.67 -19.74 -29.71
N TYR A 352 3.37 -20.59 -28.96
CA TYR A 352 4.22 -20.16 -27.87
C TYR A 352 5.54 -19.62 -28.42
N VAL A 353 5.87 -18.41 -27.98
CA VAL A 353 7.13 -17.71 -28.31
C VAL A 353 7.77 -17.19 -27.03
N CYS A 354 9.11 -17.18 -26.99
CA CYS A 354 9.87 -16.71 -25.83
C CYS A 354 9.60 -15.20 -25.59
N ARG A 355 9.06 -14.82 -24.41
CA ARG A 355 8.84 -13.39 -24.10
C ARG A 355 10.14 -12.63 -23.85
N GLY A 356 11.19 -13.30 -23.38
CA GLY A 356 12.51 -12.69 -23.24
C GLY A 356 13.03 -12.18 -24.59
N ARG A 357 12.90 -12.99 -25.65
CA ARG A 357 13.20 -12.56 -27.02
C ARG A 357 12.21 -11.50 -27.48
N MET A 358 10.92 -11.81 -27.49
CA MET A 358 9.92 -10.98 -28.17
C MET A 358 9.70 -9.61 -27.53
N SER A 359 9.71 -9.53 -26.20
CA SER A 359 9.31 -8.31 -25.47
C SER A 359 10.45 -7.61 -24.75
N ARG A 360 11.60 -8.28 -24.56
CA ARG A 360 12.72 -7.73 -23.79
C ARG A 360 14.03 -7.63 -24.59
N GLY A 361 14.19 -8.38 -25.69
CA GLY A 361 15.39 -8.32 -26.53
C GLY A 361 16.63 -8.98 -25.93
N ILE A 362 16.47 -9.83 -24.91
CA ILE A 362 17.57 -10.41 -24.11
C ILE A 362 17.83 -11.89 -24.40
N CYS A 363 17.27 -12.44 -25.47
CA CYS A 363 17.30 -13.87 -25.74
C CYS A 363 17.13 -14.14 -27.23
N ASP A 364 17.88 -15.12 -27.73
CA ASP A 364 17.86 -15.48 -29.14
C ASP A 364 16.92 -16.64 -29.45
N ASN A 365 16.36 -17.30 -28.43
CA ASN A 365 15.41 -18.41 -28.58
C ASN A 365 14.26 -18.09 -29.55
N GLY A 366 14.38 -18.63 -30.76
CA GLY A 366 13.47 -18.40 -31.88
C GLY A 366 12.39 -19.44 -32.05
N LEU A 367 12.15 -20.27 -31.04
CA LEU A 367 11.18 -21.35 -31.14
C LEU A 367 9.76 -20.80 -31.25
N TYR A 368 9.04 -21.27 -32.27
CA TYR A 368 7.60 -21.09 -32.44
C TYR A 368 6.94 -22.44 -32.26
N ILE A 369 6.41 -22.70 -31.06
CA ILE A 369 5.80 -23.99 -30.74
C ILE A 369 4.29 -23.85 -30.94
N ARG A 370 3.68 -24.67 -31.80
CA ARG A 370 2.23 -24.58 -32.03
C ARG A 370 1.47 -24.96 -30.76
N ALA A 371 0.60 -24.07 -30.30
CA ALA A 371 -0.05 -24.21 -29.00
C ALA A 371 -0.92 -25.48 -28.93
N SER A 372 -1.68 -25.77 -29.99
CA SER A 372 -2.56 -26.94 -30.04
C SER A 372 -1.82 -28.27 -29.94
N GLU A 373 -0.61 -28.35 -30.53
CA GLU A 373 0.21 -29.57 -30.51
C GLU A 373 0.80 -29.78 -29.12
N LEU A 374 1.48 -28.77 -28.57
CA LEU A 374 2.10 -28.88 -27.26
C LEU A 374 1.05 -29.10 -26.15
N GLU A 375 -0.08 -28.40 -26.20
CA GLU A 375 -1.15 -28.60 -25.22
C GLU A 375 -1.78 -29.98 -25.33
N GLY A 376 -1.98 -30.48 -26.55
CA GLY A 376 -2.43 -31.85 -26.78
C GLY A 376 -1.50 -32.88 -26.15
N ASP A 377 -0.20 -32.74 -26.38
CA ASP A 377 0.82 -33.62 -25.81
C ASP A 377 0.86 -33.59 -24.28
N VAL A 378 0.72 -32.40 -23.69
CA VAL A 378 0.66 -32.25 -22.22
C VAL A 378 -0.59 -32.93 -21.66
N VAL A 379 -1.77 -32.71 -22.27
CA VAL A 379 -3.02 -33.36 -21.85
C VAL A 379 -2.89 -34.88 -21.94
N LEU A 380 -2.32 -35.42 -23.02
CA LEU A 380 -2.10 -36.86 -23.18
C LEU A 380 -1.17 -37.41 -22.10
N LYS A 381 -0.05 -36.75 -21.82
CA LYS A 381 0.88 -37.16 -20.76
C LYS A 381 0.25 -37.08 -19.37
N CYS A 382 -0.47 -36.00 -19.06
CA CYS A 382 -1.19 -35.85 -17.80
C CYS A 382 -2.26 -36.94 -17.63
N THR A 383 -3.05 -37.21 -18.67
CA THR A 383 -4.08 -38.27 -18.65
C THR A 383 -3.44 -39.64 -18.41
N SER A 384 -2.32 -39.92 -19.07
CA SER A 384 -1.58 -41.18 -18.92
C SER A 384 -0.99 -41.32 -17.51
N TYR A 385 -0.42 -40.24 -16.96
CA TYR A 385 0.09 -40.20 -15.60
C TYR A 385 -1.03 -40.42 -14.56
N ILE A 386 -2.18 -39.76 -14.73
CA ILE A 386 -3.35 -39.93 -13.86
C ILE A 386 -3.85 -41.37 -13.92
N LYS A 387 -4.03 -41.94 -15.12
CA LYS A 387 -4.43 -43.36 -15.30
C LYS A 387 -3.45 -44.31 -14.62
N ASN A 388 -2.14 -44.09 -14.77
CA ASN A 388 -1.12 -44.90 -14.12
C ASN A 388 -1.15 -44.78 -12.60
N LYS A 389 -1.44 -43.59 -12.07
CA LYS A 389 -1.56 -43.37 -10.62
C LYS A 389 -2.82 -44.03 -10.05
N ILE A 390 -3.97 -43.86 -10.71
CA ILE A 390 -5.21 -44.57 -10.37
C ILE A 390 -4.99 -46.07 -10.41
N ASN A 391 -4.35 -46.61 -11.46
CA ASN A 391 -4.04 -48.04 -11.55
C ASN A 391 -3.08 -48.51 -10.45
N LYS A 392 -2.14 -47.68 -9.99
CA LYS A 392 -1.28 -47.99 -8.84
C LYS A 392 -2.04 -47.98 -7.51
N ASP A 393 -2.96 -47.04 -7.33
CA ASP A 393 -3.79 -46.94 -6.13
C ASP A 393 -4.82 -48.08 -6.07
N VAL A 394 -5.41 -48.47 -7.21
CA VAL A 394 -6.26 -49.66 -7.37
C VAL A 394 -5.47 -50.97 -7.14
N ARG A 395 -4.21 -51.05 -7.59
CA ARG A 395 -3.33 -52.19 -7.27
C ARG A 395 -2.94 -52.24 -5.79
N LYS A 396 -2.83 -51.10 -5.10
CA LYS A 396 -2.61 -51.05 -3.65
C LYS A 396 -3.83 -51.54 -2.88
N THR A 397 -5.04 -51.15 -3.25
CA THR A 397 -6.27 -51.67 -2.63
C THR A 397 -6.48 -53.16 -2.90
N HIS A 398 -6.19 -53.65 -4.11
CA HIS A 398 -6.23 -55.11 -4.38
C HIS A 398 -5.13 -55.91 -3.66
N LYS A 399 -3.94 -55.34 -3.42
CA LYS A 399 -2.90 -55.99 -2.59
C LYS A 399 -3.28 -56.08 -1.11
N ILE A 400 -4.11 -55.17 -0.61
CA ILE A 400 -4.62 -55.21 0.77
C ILE A 400 -5.72 -56.29 0.90
N ASN A 401 -6.58 -56.47 -0.12
CA ASN A 401 -7.68 -57.45 -0.08
C ASN A 401 -7.28 -58.93 -0.30
N HIS A 402 -6.08 -59.23 -0.79
CA HIS A 402 -5.68 -60.63 -1.04
C HIS A 402 -5.05 -61.34 0.16
N LYS A 403 -4.76 -60.63 1.26
CA LYS A 403 -4.13 -61.23 2.46
C LYS A 403 -5.07 -61.35 3.66
N SER A 404 -6.28 -60.80 3.61
CA SER A 404 -7.29 -60.91 4.68
C SER A 404 -8.39 -61.93 4.40
N ASN A 405 -8.64 -62.29 3.13
CA ASN A 405 -9.84 -63.07 2.78
C ASN A 405 -9.69 -64.60 2.81
N THR A 406 -8.52 -65.17 3.12
CA THR A 406 -8.38 -66.63 3.27
C THR A 406 -8.76 -67.12 4.66
N ASP A 407 -8.51 -66.32 5.70
CA ASP A 407 -8.83 -66.70 7.07
C ASP A 407 -10.30 -66.42 7.41
N ASP A 408 -10.89 -65.36 6.84
CA ASP A 408 -12.29 -64.99 7.08
C ASP A 408 -13.30 -65.95 6.40
N ILE A 409 -12.95 -66.58 5.28
CA ILE A 409 -13.81 -67.61 4.64
C ILE A 409 -13.84 -68.89 5.48
N ALA A 410 -12.70 -69.31 6.04
CA ALA A 410 -12.62 -70.50 6.90
C ALA A 410 -13.35 -70.30 8.25
N ILE A 411 -13.43 -69.07 8.75
CA ILE A 411 -14.19 -68.74 9.98
C ILE A 411 -15.70 -68.75 9.70
N LEU A 412 -16.13 -68.27 8.53
CA LEU A 412 -17.55 -68.26 8.14
C LEU A 412 -18.10 -69.65 7.81
N GLU A 413 -17.31 -70.54 7.18
CA GLU A 413 -17.72 -71.93 6.94
C GLU A 413 -17.90 -72.71 8.26
N LYS A 414 -17.09 -72.40 9.28
CA LYS A 414 -17.18 -73.03 10.61
C LYS A 414 -18.32 -72.52 11.49
N GLN A 415 -19.02 -71.46 11.06
CA GLN A 415 -20.20 -70.92 11.74
C GLN A 415 -21.52 -71.40 11.09
N ILE A 416 -21.44 -72.19 10.00
CA ILE A 416 -22.59 -72.73 9.27
C ILE A 416 -22.81 -74.23 9.57
N GLU A 417 -21.90 -74.88 10.31
CA GLU A 417 -22.12 -76.17 11.01
C GLU A 417 -22.35 -75.93 12.50
#